data_AF-A0A8S2IMB3-F1
#
_entry.id   AF-A0A8S2IMB3-F1
#
_cell.length_a   1.000
_cell.length_b   1.000
_cell.length_c   1.000
_cell.angle_alpha   90.00
_cell.angle_beta   90.00
_cell.angle_gamma   90.00
#
_symmetry.space_group_name_H-M   'P 1'
#
loop_
_entity.id
_entity.type
_entity.pdbx_description
1 polymer ?
#
loop_
_entity_poly.entity_id
_entity_poly.type
_entity_poly.pdbx_seq_one_letter_code
_entity_poly.pdbx_strand_id
1 'polypeptide(L)'
;MLKQKLSYPLKSKNERQFIYLRLRLFDQLYCLEIDLELQQSYLEAGLHEHRWPDQLYAVAQTMDFDFCQQYIDGYIENLKKQLNECQLELMKQSESCPITHVTLDQIDRGLKEFVDTQPKYLCTRNDGKLAKLKCSHHCEKLYKALSQHGLTQEQ
;
A
#
# COMPACT_ATOMS: atom_id res chain seq x y z
N MET A 1 19.81 -2.78 -4.43
CA MET A 1 19.43 -1.79 -5.48
C MET A 1 18.97 -2.53 -6.73
N LEU A 2 17.84 -2.18 -7.34
CA LEU A 2 17.25 -2.83 -8.54
C LEU A 2 18.25 -3.15 -9.66
N LYS A 3 19.28 -2.31 -9.81
CA LYS A 3 20.39 -2.44 -10.75
C LYS A 3 21.16 -3.77 -10.65
N GLN A 4 21.11 -4.46 -9.51
CA GLN A 4 21.75 -5.75 -9.28
C GLN A 4 20.82 -6.95 -9.54
N LYS A 5 19.49 -6.77 -9.44
CA LYS A 5 18.49 -7.83 -9.71
C LYS A 5 18.06 -7.87 -11.19
N LEU A 6 18.03 -6.71 -11.84
CA LEU A 6 18.01 -6.65 -13.30
C LEU A 6 19.39 -7.08 -13.78
N SER A 7 19.55 -8.33 -14.19
CA SER A 7 20.76 -8.91 -14.81
C SER A 7 21.17 -8.25 -16.14
N TYR A 8 20.67 -7.04 -16.42
CA TYR A 8 20.81 -6.33 -17.67
C TYR A 8 21.19 -4.87 -17.45
N PRO A 9 22.28 -4.38 -18.06
CA PRO A 9 22.61 -2.97 -18.05
C PRO A 9 21.56 -2.21 -18.87
N LEU A 10 20.71 -1.43 -18.20
CA LEU A 10 19.75 -0.54 -18.86
C LEU A 10 20.49 0.45 -19.77
N LYS A 11 20.36 0.27 -21.08
CA LYS A 11 21.25 0.89 -22.07
C LYS A 11 20.81 2.32 -22.38
N SER A 12 19.51 2.62 -22.35
CA SER A 12 18.99 3.94 -22.69
C SER A 12 18.49 4.74 -21.48
N LYS A 13 18.47 6.08 -21.61
CA LYS A 13 17.84 6.98 -20.62
C LYS A 13 16.33 6.71 -20.52
N ASN A 14 15.69 6.40 -21.64
CA ASN A 14 14.26 6.14 -21.73
C ASN A 14 13.87 4.83 -21.03
N GLU A 15 14.64 3.74 -21.20
CA GLU A 15 14.44 2.47 -20.48
C GLU A 15 14.56 2.66 -18.96
N ARG A 16 15.56 3.43 -18.50
CA ARG A 16 15.72 3.74 -17.08
C ARG A 16 14.52 4.52 -16.55
N GLN A 17 14.11 5.57 -17.26
CA GLN A 17 12.97 6.39 -16.85
C GLN A 17 11.67 5.59 -16.81
N PHE A 18 11.46 4.71 -17.79
CA PHE A 18 10.34 3.77 -17.82
C PHE A 18 10.34 2.88 -16.57
N ILE A 19 11.45 2.19 -16.29
CA ILE A 19 11.55 1.27 -15.14
C ILE A 19 11.38 2.00 -13.81
N TYR A 20 12.00 3.18 -13.64
CA TYR A 20 11.86 3.95 -12.41
C TYR A 20 10.43 4.42 -12.17
N LEU A 21 9.76 4.92 -13.21
CA LEU A 21 8.37 5.33 -13.10
C LEU A 21 7.47 4.12 -12.81
N ARG A 22 7.71 2.98 -13.47
CA ARG A 22 6.94 1.76 -13.27
C ARG A 22 7.11 1.20 -11.85
N LEU A 23 8.35 1.17 -11.35
CA LEU A 23 8.65 0.81 -9.96
C LEU A 23 7.90 1.70 -8.97
N ARG A 24 7.94 3.03 -9.19
CA ARG A 24 7.25 3.98 -8.32
C ARG A 24 5.74 3.72 -8.30
N LEU A 25 5.15 3.40 -9.45
CA LEU A 25 3.73 3.06 -9.54
C LEU A 25 3.41 1.74 -8.83
N PHE A 26 4.24 0.70 -8.98
CA PHE A 26 4.08 -0.54 -8.22
C PHE A 26 4.20 -0.31 -6.70
N ASP A 27 5.16 0.49 -6.25
CA ASP A 27 5.31 0.86 -4.84
C ASP A 27 4.05 1.60 -4.35
N GLN A 28 3.56 2.58 -5.13
CA GLN A 28 2.37 3.35 -4.80
C GLN A 28 1.11 2.46 -4.75
N LEU A 29 0.93 1.56 -5.72
CA LEU A 29 -0.19 0.63 -5.78
C LEU A 29 -0.22 -0.26 -4.53
N TYR A 30 0.89 -0.93 -4.25
CA TYR A 30 1.05 -1.77 -3.07
C TYR A 30 0.73 -1.01 -1.77
N CYS A 31 1.21 0.22 -1.69
CA CYS A 31 0.98 1.10 -0.55
C CYS A 31 -0.48 1.49 -0.36
N LEU A 32 -1.21 1.74 -1.44
CA LEU A 32 -2.63 2.07 -1.42
C LEU A 32 -3.48 0.85 -1.06
N GLU A 33 -3.10 -0.34 -1.53
CA GLU A 33 -3.76 -1.61 -1.20
C GLU A 33 -3.70 -1.89 0.30
N ILE A 34 -2.51 -1.80 0.92
CA ILE A 34 -2.37 -1.96 2.37
C ILE A 34 -3.15 -0.90 3.15
N ASP A 35 -3.06 0.37 2.75
CA ASP A 35 -3.77 1.44 3.45
C ASP A 35 -5.29 1.17 3.38
N LEU A 36 -5.80 0.70 2.23
CA LEU A 36 -7.21 0.36 2.05
C LEU A 36 -7.63 -0.79 2.96
N GLU A 37 -6.89 -1.90 2.97
CA GLU A 37 -7.15 -3.05 3.84
C GLU A 37 -7.17 -2.67 5.32
N LEU A 38 -6.23 -1.82 5.74
CA LEU A 38 -6.15 -1.33 7.11
C LEU A 38 -7.40 -0.50 7.48
N GLN A 39 -7.83 0.42 6.61
CA GLN A 39 -9.00 1.26 6.88
C GLN A 39 -10.30 0.46 6.87
N GLN A 40 -10.43 -0.53 5.99
CA GLN A 40 -11.55 -1.48 6.00
C GLN A 40 -11.59 -2.28 7.31
N SER A 41 -10.43 -2.78 7.76
CA SER A 41 -10.33 -3.49 9.04
C SER A 41 -10.74 -2.60 10.22
N TYR A 42 -10.36 -1.31 10.21
CA TYR A 42 -10.80 -0.36 11.23
C TYR A 42 -12.31 -0.14 11.20
N LEU A 43 -12.88 0.06 10.00
CA LEU A 43 -14.33 0.23 9.82
C LEU A 43 -15.09 -0.97 10.39
N GLU A 44 -14.70 -2.19 9.99
CA GLU A 44 -15.32 -3.43 10.47
C GLU A 44 -15.22 -3.58 11.99
N ALA A 45 -14.04 -3.35 12.57
CA ALA A 45 -13.83 -3.45 14.01
C ALA A 45 -14.68 -2.44 14.79
N GLY A 46 -14.75 -1.18 14.34
CA GLY A 46 -15.52 -0.16 15.04
C GLY A 46 -17.02 -0.31 14.89
N LEU A 47 -17.50 -0.80 13.74
CA LEU A 47 -18.90 -1.22 13.57
C LEU A 47 -19.26 -2.38 14.48
N HIS A 48 -18.40 -3.40 14.58
CA HIS A 48 -18.64 -4.56 15.43
C HIS A 48 -18.65 -4.19 16.92
N GLU A 49 -17.65 -3.43 17.39
CA GLU A 49 -17.54 -3.02 18.80
C GLU A 49 -18.42 -1.82 19.16
N HIS A 50 -19.11 -1.20 18.19
CA HIS A 50 -19.88 0.05 18.35
C HIS A 50 -19.07 1.15 19.03
N ARG A 51 -17.78 1.20 18.72
CA ARG A 51 -16.83 2.17 19.26
C ARG A 51 -15.65 2.36 18.33
N TRP A 52 -15.21 3.59 18.17
CA TRP A 52 -13.98 3.89 17.45
C TRP A 52 -12.75 3.95 18.38
N PRO A 53 -11.54 3.67 17.86
CA PRO A 53 -10.31 3.98 18.57
C PRO A 53 -10.24 5.48 18.91
N ASP A 54 -9.77 5.83 20.10
CA ASP A 54 -9.70 7.23 20.56
C ASP A 54 -8.91 8.14 19.61
N GLN A 55 -7.96 7.56 18.86
CA GLN A 55 -7.20 8.28 17.81
C GLN A 55 -8.09 8.74 16.66
N LEU A 56 -9.09 7.96 16.26
CA LEU A 56 -9.99 8.35 15.18
C LEU A 56 -10.84 9.54 15.59
N TYR A 57 -11.36 9.53 16.83
CA TYR A 57 -12.08 10.66 17.40
C TYR A 57 -11.20 11.92 17.45
N ALA A 58 -9.91 11.78 17.82
CA ALA A 58 -8.97 12.89 17.83
C ALA A 58 -8.69 13.45 16.41
N VAL A 59 -8.54 12.58 15.41
CA VAL A 59 -8.28 12.98 14.01
C VAL A 59 -9.53 13.61 13.38
N ALA A 60 -10.70 13.04 13.62
CA ALA A 60 -11.99 13.56 13.16
C ALA A 60 -12.48 14.77 13.98
N GLN A 61 -11.81 15.08 15.09
CA GLN A 61 -12.13 16.16 16.04
C GLN A 61 -13.58 16.09 16.55
N THR A 62 -14.07 14.88 16.78
CA THR A 62 -15.43 14.61 17.24
C THR A 62 -15.47 13.37 18.12
N MET A 63 -16.51 13.20 18.92
CA MET A 63 -16.84 11.93 19.57
C MET A 63 -18.08 11.27 18.95
N ASP A 64 -18.64 11.87 17.90
CA ASP A 64 -19.79 11.37 17.18
C ASP A 64 -19.39 10.10 16.39
N PHE A 65 -20.06 9.00 16.71
CA PHE A 65 -19.79 7.70 16.10
C PHE A 65 -20.11 7.70 14.60
N ASP A 66 -21.27 8.24 14.20
CA ASP A 66 -21.73 8.24 12.82
C ASP A 66 -20.86 9.15 11.96
N PHE A 67 -20.42 10.28 12.51
CA PHE A 67 -19.48 11.17 11.83
C PHE A 67 -18.13 10.48 11.59
N CYS A 68 -17.59 9.79 12.60
CA CYS A 68 -16.35 9.03 12.45
C CYS A 68 -16.47 7.90 11.42
N GLN A 69 -17.63 7.24 11.36
CA GLN A 69 -17.91 6.25 10.32
C GLN A 69 -17.87 6.89 8.92
N GLN A 70 -18.62 7.97 8.72
CA GLN A 70 -18.65 8.70 7.44
C GLN A 70 -17.25 9.20 7.03
N TYR A 71 -16.44 9.62 8.00
CA TYR A 71 -15.06 10.02 7.77
C TYR A 71 -14.21 8.86 7.22
N ILE A 72 -14.27 7.68 7.85
CA ILE A 72 -13.54 6.50 7.35
C ILE A 72 -14.06 6.09 5.97
N ASP A 73 -15.38 6.04 5.78
CA ASP A 73 -15.99 5.68 4.49
C ASP A 73 -15.52 6.62 3.37
N GLY A 74 -15.52 7.93 3.61
CA GLY A 74 -15.01 8.91 2.65
C GLY A 74 -13.52 8.72 2.35
N TYR A 75 -12.73 8.36 3.36
CA TYR A 75 -11.31 8.08 3.17
C TYR A 75 -11.06 6.80 2.36
N ILE A 76 -11.84 5.74 2.62
CA ILE A 76 -11.82 4.48 1.84
C ILE A 76 -12.16 4.75 0.37
N GLU A 77 -13.19 5.53 0.09
CA GLU A 77 -13.56 5.87 -1.30
C GLU A 77 -12.45 6.67 -2.00
N ASN A 78 -11.80 7.59 -1.28
CA ASN A 78 -10.65 8.32 -1.81
C ASN A 78 -9.44 7.40 -2.09
N LEU A 79 -9.20 6.39 -1.26
CA LEU A 79 -8.16 5.39 -1.49
C LEU A 79 -8.47 4.55 -2.74
N LYS A 80 -9.71 4.08 -2.90
CA LYS A 80 -10.15 3.34 -4.10
C LYS A 80 -9.96 4.17 -5.37
N LYS A 81 -10.28 5.47 -5.32
CA LYS A 81 -10.07 6.38 -6.45
C LYS A 81 -8.59 6.48 -6.83
N GLN A 82 -7.71 6.70 -5.86
CA GLN A 82 -6.25 6.76 -6.10
C GLN A 82 -5.70 5.43 -6.63
N LEU A 83 -6.23 4.30 -6.16
CA LEU A 83 -5.84 2.97 -6.64
C LEU A 83 -6.21 2.81 -8.12
N ASN A 84 -7.42 3.20 -8.50
CA ASN A 84 -7.86 3.19 -9.90
C ASN A 84 -7.00 4.12 -10.79
N GLU A 85 -6.64 5.31 -10.30
CA GLU A 85 -5.76 6.24 -11.01
C GLU A 85 -4.37 5.62 -11.23
N CYS A 86 -3.80 4.98 -10.21
CA CYS A 86 -2.50 4.32 -10.28
C CYS A 86 -2.51 3.14 -11.28
N GLN A 87 -3.57 2.31 -11.26
CA GLN A 87 -3.76 1.23 -12.22
C GLN A 87 -3.87 1.76 -13.66
N LEU A 88 -4.59 2.87 -13.86
CA LEU A 88 -4.69 3.51 -15.17
C LEU A 88 -3.34 4.03 -15.67
N GLU A 89 -2.52 4.61 -14.79
CA GLU A 89 -1.16 5.03 -15.14
C GLU A 89 -0.26 3.85 -15.52
N LEU A 90 -0.34 2.72 -14.79
CA LEU A 90 0.37 1.49 -15.14
C LEU A 90 -0.05 0.97 -16.52
N MET A 91 -1.34 0.99 -16.85
CA MET A 91 -1.86 0.61 -18.17
C MET A 91 -1.31 1.53 -19.28
N LYS A 92 -1.43 2.85 -19.12
CA LYS A 92 -0.88 3.84 -20.08
C LYS A 92 0.61 3.66 -20.30
N GLN A 93 1.35 3.35 -19.24
CA GLN A 93 2.77 3.13 -19.36
C GLN A 93 3.07 1.84 -20.14
N SER A 94 2.24 0.80 -19.99
CA SER A 94 2.38 -0.45 -20.75
C SER A 94 2.29 -0.22 -22.27
N GLU A 95 1.42 0.71 -22.70
CA GLU A 95 1.29 1.10 -24.12
C GLU A 95 2.54 1.83 -24.67
N SER A 96 3.31 2.47 -23.80
CA SER A 96 4.54 3.20 -24.14
C SER A 96 5.81 2.42 -23.79
N CYS A 97 5.69 1.10 -23.60
CA CYS A 97 6.82 0.24 -23.27
C CYS A 97 7.90 0.34 -24.36
N PRO A 98 9.15 0.70 -24.02
CA PRO A 98 10.23 0.72 -24.99
C PRO A 98 10.47 -0.69 -25.52
N ILE A 99 10.90 -0.80 -26.78
CA ILE A 99 11.35 -2.07 -27.36
C ILE A 99 12.64 -2.45 -26.63
N THR A 100 12.57 -3.44 -25.75
CA THR A 100 13.73 -3.98 -25.03
C THR A 100 13.84 -5.49 -25.27
N HIS A 101 14.97 -6.07 -24.89
CA HIS A 101 15.17 -7.53 -24.93
C HIS A 101 14.39 -8.28 -23.84
N VAL A 102 13.79 -7.56 -22.88
CA VAL A 102 13.04 -8.11 -21.77
C VAL A 102 11.57 -7.76 -21.98
N THR A 103 10.69 -8.74 -21.86
CA THR A 103 9.24 -8.51 -21.98
C THR A 103 8.73 -7.65 -20.82
N LEU A 104 7.66 -6.91 -21.06
CA LEU A 104 6.98 -6.14 -20.00
C LEU A 104 6.63 -7.04 -18.80
N ASP A 105 6.15 -8.26 -19.05
CA ASP A 105 5.81 -9.23 -18.00
C ASP A 105 7.01 -9.65 -17.14
N GLN A 106 8.21 -9.73 -17.73
CA GLN A 106 9.43 -10.02 -16.97
C GLN A 106 9.86 -8.82 -16.12
N ILE A 107 9.69 -7.60 -16.63
CA ILE A 107 9.93 -6.37 -15.88
C ILE A 107 8.95 -6.29 -14.71
N ASP A 108 7.67 -6.51 -14.95
CA ASP A 108 6.59 -6.41 -13.95
C ASP A 108 6.76 -7.43 -12.84
N ARG A 109 7.06 -8.69 -13.18
CA ARG A 109 7.37 -9.71 -12.16
C ARG A 109 8.57 -9.33 -11.30
N GLY A 110 9.67 -8.90 -11.92
CA GLY A 110 10.86 -8.50 -11.16
C GLY A 110 10.65 -7.27 -10.27
N LEU A 111 9.81 -6.32 -10.72
CA LEU A 111 9.43 -5.14 -9.96
C LEU A 111 8.49 -5.47 -8.80
N LYS A 112 7.47 -6.29 -9.07
CA LYS A 112 6.53 -6.76 -8.07
C LYS A 112 7.25 -7.57 -6.99
N GLU A 113 8.05 -8.56 -7.37
CA GLU A 113 8.89 -9.30 -6.43
C GLU A 113 9.81 -8.38 -5.64
N PHE A 114 10.35 -7.31 -6.25
CA PHE A 114 11.18 -6.35 -5.52
C PHE A 114 10.39 -5.59 -4.46
N VAL A 115 9.17 -5.13 -4.76
CA VAL A 115 8.29 -4.44 -3.80
C VAL A 115 7.87 -5.40 -2.69
N ASP A 116 7.40 -6.59 -3.06
CA ASP A 116 6.93 -7.63 -2.15
C ASP A 116 8.05 -8.12 -1.20
N THR A 117 9.30 -8.22 -1.70
CA THR A 117 10.47 -8.68 -0.93
C THR A 117 11.21 -7.57 -0.16
N GLN A 118 10.64 -6.37 -0.02
CA GLN A 118 11.18 -5.31 0.84
C GLN A 118 10.33 -5.11 2.12
N PRO A 119 10.15 -6.15 2.97
CA PRO A 119 9.35 -6.05 4.19
C PRO A 119 9.91 -5.01 5.16
N LYS A 120 11.21 -4.71 5.17
CA LYS A 120 11.79 -3.64 6.02
C LYS A 120 11.29 -2.24 5.66
N TYR A 121 11.10 -1.93 4.38
CA TYR A 121 10.57 -0.63 3.96
C TYR A 121 9.11 -0.48 4.39
N LEU A 122 8.34 -1.56 4.24
CA LEU A 122 6.92 -1.63 4.60
C LEU A 122 6.70 -1.63 6.11
N CYS A 123 7.48 -2.41 6.87
CA CYS A 123 7.48 -2.37 8.33
C CYS A 123 7.86 -0.98 8.82
N THR A 124 8.93 -0.33 8.31
CA THR A 124 9.31 1.02 8.78
C THR A 124 8.25 2.07 8.45
N ARG A 125 7.63 1.99 7.26
CA ARG A 125 6.58 2.93 6.83
C ARG A 125 5.26 2.71 7.55
N ASN A 126 4.84 1.45 7.68
CA ASN A 126 3.65 1.06 8.41
C ASN A 126 3.86 1.28 9.90
N ASP A 127 5.02 0.99 10.48
CA ASP A 127 5.36 1.37 11.86
C ASP A 127 5.39 2.89 12.02
N GLY A 128 5.79 3.67 11.01
CA GLY A 128 5.71 5.13 11.06
C GLY A 128 4.28 5.68 11.01
N LYS A 129 3.39 5.06 10.22
CA LYS A 129 1.95 5.40 10.16
C LYS A 129 1.17 4.84 11.38
N LEU A 130 1.50 3.63 11.82
CA LEU A 130 0.98 2.96 13.01
C LEU A 130 1.52 3.58 14.30
N ALA A 131 2.75 4.11 14.32
CA ALA A 131 3.28 4.88 15.46
C ALA A 131 2.46 6.15 15.71
N LYS A 132 1.88 6.74 14.66
CA LYS A 132 0.91 7.83 14.81
C LYS A 132 -0.44 7.35 15.38
N LEU A 133 -0.71 6.03 15.33
CA LEU A 133 -1.94 5.38 15.82
C LEU A 133 -1.74 4.60 17.15
N LYS A 134 -0.49 4.38 17.59
CA LYS A 134 -0.05 3.52 18.72
C LYS A 134 -0.38 4.07 20.13
N CYS A 135 -1.55 4.68 20.31
CA CYS A 135 -2.00 5.13 21.63
C CYS A 135 -3.31 4.48 22.12
N SER A 136 -3.80 3.38 21.51
CA SER A 136 -4.93 2.64 22.10
C SER A 136 -4.75 1.13 22.03
N HIS A 137 -5.24 0.46 23.08
CA HIS A 137 -5.24 -0.99 23.29
C HIS A 137 -5.93 -1.76 22.15
N HIS A 138 -6.74 -1.08 21.35
CA HIS A 138 -7.47 -1.64 20.20
C HIS A 138 -6.55 -1.84 18.96
N CYS A 139 -5.48 -1.02 18.81
CA CYS A 139 -4.48 -1.18 17.74
C CYS A 139 -3.62 -2.45 17.90
N GLU A 140 -3.52 -3.00 19.11
CA GLU A 140 -2.72 -4.21 19.38
C GLU A 140 -3.43 -5.48 18.89
N LYS A 141 -4.77 -5.51 18.93
CA LYS A 141 -5.59 -6.57 18.33
C LYS A 141 -5.61 -6.50 16.81
N LEU A 142 -5.73 -5.30 16.24
CA LEU A 142 -5.61 -5.08 14.79
C LEU A 142 -4.21 -5.44 14.28
N TYR A 143 -3.16 -5.07 15.02
CA TYR A 143 -1.79 -5.50 14.72
C TYR A 143 -1.65 -7.02 14.78
N LYS A 144 -2.24 -7.71 15.77
CA LYS A 144 -2.29 -9.18 15.81
C LYS A 144 -3.06 -9.78 14.63
N ALA A 145 -4.20 -9.23 14.24
CA ALA A 145 -4.96 -9.71 13.08
C ALA A 145 -4.20 -9.49 11.75
N LEU A 146 -3.60 -8.32 11.55
CA LEU A 146 -2.81 -8.01 10.35
C LEU A 146 -1.49 -8.78 10.28
N SER A 147 -0.83 -9.00 11.42
CA SER A 147 0.37 -9.86 11.51
C SER A 147 0.03 -11.34 11.30
N GLN A 148 -1.17 -11.80 11.67
CA GLN A 148 -1.67 -13.14 11.34
C GLN A 148 -1.99 -13.30 9.85
N HIS A 149 -2.43 -12.25 9.16
CA HIS A 149 -2.64 -12.26 7.71
C HIS A 149 -1.34 -12.07 6.90
N GLY A 150 -0.24 -11.64 7.53
CA GLY A 150 1.05 -11.36 6.86
C GLY A 150 2.20 -12.33 7.16
N LEU A 151 2.09 -13.24 8.13
CA LEU A 151 3.21 -14.12 8.56
C LEU A 151 2.77 -15.54 8.95
N THR A 152 1.99 -16.21 8.11
CA THR A 152 2.03 -17.68 8.02
C THR A 152 2.46 -18.10 6.63
N GLN A 153 3.68 -17.73 6.25
CA GLN A 153 4.54 -18.57 5.44
C GLN A 153 5.94 -18.55 6.04
N GLU A 154 6.09 -19.19 7.20
CA GLU A 154 7.35 -19.83 7.54
C GLU A 154 7.08 -21.31 7.82
N GLN A 155 7.53 -22.10 6.84
CA GLN A 155 8.05 -23.48 6.89
C GLN A 155 7.07 -24.64 7.07
#